data_AF-A0A6L0XX73-F1
#
_entry.id   AF-A0A6L0XX73-F1
#
_cell.length_a   1.000
_cell.length_b   1.000
_cell.length_c   1.000
_cell.angle_alpha   90.00
_cell.angle_beta   90.00
_cell.angle_gamma   90.00
#
_symmetry.space_group_name_H-M   'P 1'
#
loop_
_entity.id
_entity.type
_entity.pdbx_description
1 polymer ?
#
loop_
_entity_poly.entity_id
_entity_poly.type
_entity_poly.pdbx_seq_one_letter_code
_entity_poly.pdbx_strand_id
1 'polypeptide(L)'
;MRENDNAQQQISDMTTSKDEKSNNRKPHLRKAAGIVWKDPTLDEWPENDFRIFCGNLGNEVSSDILANAFRKYKSFNMAKVIRDKRNNKTKGYGFVSLSDPQDMLDALKTMNNKFIGNRPITVKRSRWKDREMNSQKNKDFDNFLKNSQLPTKKFRKFKKIVNNNTKDIHERLINKDTLN
;
A
#
# COMPACT_ATOMS: atom_id res chain seq x y z
N MET A 1 -6.29 14.89 62.11
CA MET A 1 -6.05 15.48 60.77
C MET A 1 -5.64 14.35 59.84
N ARG A 2 -6.26 14.29 58.65
CA ARG A 2 -6.13 13.28 57.58
C ARG A 2 -6.88 11.98 57.94
N GLU A 3 -7.76 11.40 57.11
CA GLU A 3 -7.79 11.28 55.65
C GLU A 3 -9.23 11.36 55.10
N ASN A 4 -9.43 12.20 54.08
CA ASN A 4 -10.42 12.02 53.03
C ASN A 4 -9.65 11.46 51.84
N ASP A 5 -10.23 10.51 51.09
CA ASP A 5 -10.10 10.33 49.63
C ASP A 5 -10.54 8.91 49.25
N ASN A 6 -11.85 8.66 49.18
CA ASN A 6 -12.37 7.47 48.51
C ASN A 6 -13.58 7.83 47.64
N ALA A 7 -13.33 8.71 46.67
CA ALA A 7 -14.27 9.02 45.61
C ALA A 7 -13.50 9.46 44.36
N GLN A 8 -12.77 8.53 43.74
CA GLN A 8 -12.34 8.56 42.34
C GLN A 8 -11.43 7.37 42.04
N GLN A 9 -12.03 6.22 41.72
CA GLN A 9 -11.40 5.21 40.86
C GLN A 9 -12.45 4.24 40.32
N GLN A 10 -13.43 4.81 39.64
CA GLN A 10 -14.22 4.12 38.61
C GLN A 10 -14.30 5.10 37.45
N ILE A 11 -13.66 4.75 36.33
CA ILE A 11 -13.61 5.36 34.97
C ILE A 11 -12.15 5.33 34.50
N SER A 12 -11.69 4.20 33.94
CA SER A 12 -10.54 4.21 33.01
C SER A 12 -10.46 3.01 32.07
N ASP A 13 -11.11 1.87 32.35
CA ASP A 13 -10.79 0.66 31.58
C ASP A 13 -11.88 0.26 30.58
N MET A 14 -12.34 1.23 29.80
CA MET A 14 -13.17 0.99 28.61
C MET A 14 -12.50 1.66 27.41
N THR A 15 -11.56 0.96 26.79
CA THR A 15 -11.29 0.92 25.32
C THR A 15 -9.89 0.38 25.02
N THR A 16 -9.71 -0.92 25.11
CA THR A 16 -8.77 -1.60 24.21
C THR A 16 -9.18 -3.06 24.06
N SER A 17 -10.34 -3.29 23.41
CA SER A 17 -10.58 -4.57 22.76
C SER A 17 -9.62 -4.68 21.57
N LYS A 18 -8.40 -5.13 21.85
CA LYS A 18 -7.55 -5.77 20.85
C LYS A 18 -8.32 -7.02 20.40
N ASP A 19 -9.01 -6.89 19.28
CA ASP A 19 -9.61 -8.03 18.58
C ASP A 19 -8.49 -8.97 18.10
N GLU A 20 -8.19 -9.98 18.91
CA GLU A 20 -7.48 -11.20 18.52
C GLU A 20 -8.34 -12.02 17.55
N LYS A 21 -8.45 -11.56 16.31
CA LYS A 21 -8.91 -12.36 15.15
C LYS A 21 -7.88 -12.30 14.03
N SER A 22 -6.66 -12.73 14.33
CA SER A 22 -5.57 -12.85 13.37
C SER A 22 -5.12 -14.30 13.23
N ASN A 23 -5.85 -15.13 12.45
CA ASN A 23 -5.19 -16.27 11.79
C ASN A 23 -5.98 -16.98 10.67
N ASN A 24 -6.71 -16.26 9.80
CA ASN A 24 -7.11 -16.88 8.53
C ASN A 24 -7.36 -15.90 7.37
N ARG A 25 -6.70 -14.74 7.38
CA ARG A 25 -6.79 -13.80 6.26
C ARG A 25 -5.88 -14.29 5.14
N LYS A 26 -6.45 -14.49 3.95
CA LYS A 26 -5.68 -14.89 2.75
C LYS A 26 -4.63 -13.81 2.49
N PRO A 27 -3.33 -14.15 2.37
CA PRO A 27 -2.29 -13.15 2.20
C PRO A 27 -2.52 -12.41 0.88
N HIS A 28 -2.44 -11.07 0.90
CA HIS A 28 -2.50 -10.31 -0.35
C HIS A 28 -1.19 -10.48 -1.13
N LEU A 29 -1.20 -11.42 -2.06
CA LEU A 29 -0.08 -11.72 -2.95
C LEU A 29 -0.09 -10.77 -4.15
N ARG A 30 1.08 -10.25 -4.52
CA ARG A 30 1.30 -9.50 -5.77
C ARG A 30 2.27 -10.25 -6.65
N LYS A 31 2.08 -10.20 -7.97
CA LYS A 31 2.98 -10.81 -8.96
C LYS A 31 3.47 -9.74 -9.93
N ALA A 32 4.79 -9.65 -10.11
CA ALA A 32 5.39 -8.94 -11.25
C ALA A 32 6.62 -9.69 -11.72
N ALA A 33 6.88 -9.69 -13.03
CA ALA A 33 8.00 -10.39 -13.66
C ALA A 33 8.15 -11.87 -13.23
N GLY A 34 7.03 -12.55 -12.95
CA GLY A 34 7.02 -13.96 -12.48
C GLY A 34 7.33 -14.16 -11.00
N ILE A 35 7.73 -13.13 -10.27
CA ILE A 35 8.00 -13.17 -8.84
C ILE A 35 6.74 -12.78 -8.07
N VAL A 36 6.39 -13.55 -7.04
CA VAL A 36 5.25 -13.31 -6.16
C VAL A 36 5.77 -12.83 -4.80
N TRP A 37 5.23 -11.72 -4.29
CA TRP A 37 5.56 -11.20 -2.96
C TRP A 37 4.30 -10.93 -2.13
N LYS A 38 4.43 -11.06 -0.80
CA LYS A 38 3.43 -10.62 0.17
C LYS A 38 3.56 -9.11 0.36
N ASP A 39 2.48 -8.37 0.17
CA ASP A 39 2.44 -6.93 0.47
C ASP A 39 1.68 -6.68 1.78
N PRO A 40 2.37 -6.46 2.92
CA PRO A 40 1.71 -6.27 4.21
C PRO A 40 0.93 -4.95 4.27
N THR A 41 1.19 -3.98 3.37
CA THR A 41 0.52 -2.67 3.40
C THR A 41 -0.94 -2.72 2.97
N LEU A 42 -1.37 -3.84 2.39
CA LEU A 42 -2.75 -4.07 1.98
C LEU A 42 -3.58 -4.80 3.03
N ASP A 43 -2.93 -5.52 3.95
CA ASP A 43 -3.58 -6.25 5.05
C ASP A 43 -4.15 -5.31 6.13
N GLU A 44 -3.66 -4.05 6.18
CA GLU A 44 -4.14 -3.01 7.10
C GLU A 44 -5.55 -2.50 6.76
N TRP A 45 -6.04 -2.75 5.54
CA TRP A 45 -7.32 -2.23 5.09
C TRP A 45 -8.47 -3.23 5.34
N PRO A 46 -9.69 -2.74 5.61
CA PRO A 46 -10.86 -3.62 5.71
C PRO A 46 -11.11 -4.39 4.40
N GLU A 47 -11.54 -5.65 4.52
CA GLU A 47 -11.65 -6.59 3.38
C GLU A 47 -12.82 -6.26 2.43
N ASN A 48 -13.97 -5.85 2.98
CA ASN A 48 -15.20 -5.57 2.22
C ASN A 48 -15.43 -4.07 2.06
N ASP A 49 -14.41 -3.34 1.61
CA ASP A 49 -14.48 -1.89 1.49
C ASP A 49 -14.61 -1.38 0.04
N PHE A 50 -15.03 -0.12 -0.07
CA PHE A 50 -15.09 0.63 -1.32
C PHE A 50 -14.02 1.70 -1.27
N ARG A 51 -12.83 1.35 -1.77
CA ARG A 51 -11.73 2.32 -1.82
C ARG A 51 -11.91 3.34 -2.92
N ILE A 52 -11.63 4.57 -2.57
CA ILE A 52 -11.59 5.75 -3.42
C ILE A 52 -10.13 6.16 -3.55
N PHE A 53 -9.73 6.51 -4.78
CA PHE A 53 -8.45 7.14 -5.06
C PHE A 53 -8.61 8.66 -4.98
N CYS A 54 -7.79 9.31 -4.16
CA CYS A 54 -7.72 10.76 -4.04
C CYS A 54 -6.36 11.21 -4.57
N GLY A 55 -6.34 11.89 -5.72
CA GLY A 55 -5.15 12.46 -6.33
C GLY A 55 -5.09 13.98 -6.21
N ASN A 56 -3.99 14.56 -6.69
CA ASN A 56 -3.70 16.00 -6.63
C ASN A 56 -3.71 16.58 -5.20
N LEU A 57 -3.31 15.77 -4.21
CA LEU A 57 -3.21 16.22 -2.83
C LEU A 57 -1.99 17.14 -2.66
N GLY A 58 -2.17 18.22 -1.89
CA GLY A 58 -1.07 19.10 -1.47
C GLY A 58 -0.08 18.43 -0.52
N ASN A 59 1.09 19.03 -0.35
CA ASN A 59 2.13 18.51 0.55
C ASN A 59 1.74 18.64 2.04
N GLU A 60 0.90 19.61 2.33
CA GLU A 60 0.27 19.87 3.61
C GLU A 60 -0.76 18.81 4.01
N VAL A 61 -1.31 18.05 3.05
CA VAL A 61 -2.39 17.10 3.32
C VAL A 61 -1.85 15.82 3.94
N SER A 62 -2.19 15.60 5.21
CA SER A 62 -1.95 14.35 5.94
C SER A 62 -3.13 13.38 5.82
N SER A 63 -2.91 12.14 6.28
CA SER A 63 -3.98 11.14 6.40
C SER A 63 -5.12 11.64 7.28
N ASP A 64 -4.83 12.41 8.33
CA ASP A 64 -5.82 12.96 9.25
C ASP A 64 -6.67 14.07 8.62
N ILE A 65 -6.03 14.97 7.86
CA ILE A 65 -6.74 16.03 7.12
C ILE A 65 -7.66 15.41 6.08
N LEU A 66 -7.15 14.40 5.35
CA LEU A 66 -7.96 13.67 4.38
C LEU A 66 -9.10 12.90 5.07
N ALA A 67 -8.84 12.25 6.21
CA ALA A 67 -9.88 11.58 6.99
C ALA A 67 -10.97 12.56 7.41
N ASN A 68 -10.59 13.72 7.94
CA ASN A 68 -11.55 14.73 8.40
C ASN A 68 -12.45 15.24 7.27
N ALA A 69 -11.91 15.40 6.06
CA ALA A 69 -12.70 15.80 4.90
C ALA A 69 -13.76 14.75 4.48
N PHE A 70 -13.49 13.46 4.72
CA PHE A 70 -14.39 12.35 4.37
C PHE A 70 -15.23 11.87 5.56
N ARG A 71 -15.02 12.37 6.78
CA ARG A 71 -15.86 12.10 7.97
C ARG A 71 -17.32 12.53 7.83
N LYS A 72 -17.66 13.35 6.83
CA LYS A 72 -19.06 13.67 6.49
C LYS A 72 -19.89 12.44 6.11
N TYR A 73 -19.23 11.36 5.68
CA TYR A 73 -19.86 10.10 5.30
C TYR A 73 -19.92 9.17 6.51
N LYS A 74 -21.11 8.61 6.80
CA LYS A 74 -21.29 7.69 7.92
C LYS A 74 -20.55 6.37 7.70
N SER A 75 -20.39 5.96 6.45
CA SER A 75 -19.66 4.76 6.08
C SER A 75 -18.13 4.94 6.01
N PHE A 76 -17.57 6.02 6.55
CA PHE A 76 -16.11 6.21 6.56
C PHE A 76 -15.39 5.21 7.46
N ASN A 77 -14.42 4.47 6.92
CA ASN A 77 -13.60 3.51 7.66
C ASN A 77 -12.20 4.03 7.91
N MET A 78 -11.43 4.23 6.83
CA MET A 78 -10.00 4.54 6.93
C MET A 78 -9.55 5.45 5.79
N ALA A 79 -8.61 6.36 6.06
CA ALA A 79 -7.91 7.13 5.05
C ALA A 79 -6.39 7.04 5.24
N LYS A 80 -5.66 6.95 4.13
CA LYS A 80 -4.19 6.90 4.15
C LYS A 80 -3.62 7.67 2.98
N VAL A 81 -2.76 8.64 3.28
CA VAL A 81 -1.95 9.34 2.28
C VAL A 81 -0.65 8.58 2.06
N ILE A 82 -0.29 8.34 0.81
CA ILE A 82 0.93 7.62 0.48
C ILE A 82 2.11 8.58 0.47
N ARG A 83 3.08 8.29 1.34
CA ARG A 83 4.34 9.03 1.47
C ARG A 83 5.49 8.14 1.02
N ASP A 84 6.54 8.77 0.51
CA ASP A 84 7.79 8.08 0.20
C ASP A 84 8.55 7.80 1.50
N LYS A 85 8.99 6.55 1.67
CA LYS A 85 9.64 6.07 2.89
C LYS A 85 11.03 6.69 3.11
N ARG A 86 11.70 7.17 2.05
CA ARG A 86 13.05 7.71 2.16
C ARG A 86 13.06 9.17 2.62
N ASN A 87 12.13 9.98 2.13
CA ASN A 87 12.11 11.43 2.36
C ASN A 87 10.87 11.90 3.14
N ASN A 88 9.95 10.99 3.49
CA ASN A 88 8.66 11.27 4.15
C ASN A 88 7.78 12.30 3.43
N LYS A 89 8.09 12.65 2.18
CA LYS A 89 7.29 13.55 1.35
C LYS A 89 6.07 12.79 0.83
N THR A 90 4.93 13.47 0.75
CA THR A 90 3.75 12.88 0.12
C THR A 90 3.98 12.68 -1.36
N LYS A 91 3.40 11.61 -1.91
CA LYS A 91 3.36 11.38 -3.36
C LYS A 91 2.21 12.13 -4.04
N GLY A 92 1.46 12.95 -3.30
CA GLY A 92 0.34 13.73 -3.82
C GLY A 92 -0.92 12.89 -4.07
N TYR A 93 -1.00 11.70 -3.49
CA TYR A 93 -2.19 10.86 -3.56
C TYR A 93 -2.42 10.03 -2.30
N GLY A 94 -3.66 9.62 -2.10
CA GLY A 94 -4.10 8.81 -0.99
C GLY A 94 -5.28 7.92 -1.37
N PHE A 95 -5.64 7.07 -0.42
CA PHE A 95 -6.79 6.18 -0.53
C PHE A 95 -7.72 6.41 0.65
N VAL A 96 -9.03 6.37 0.38
CA VAL A 96 -10.09 6.43 1.39
C VAL A 96 -10.92 5.17 1.25
N SER A 97 -11.29 4.56 2.35
CA SER A 97 -12.07 3.34 2.45
C SER A 97 -13.43 3.67 3.05
N LEU A 98 -14.50 3.29 2.32
CA LEU A 98 -15.88 3.41 2.75
C LEU A 98 -16.55 2.03 2.83
N SER A 99 -17.51 1.85 3.72
CA SER A 99 -18.28 0.61 3.82
C SER A 99 -19.44 0.53 2.83
N ASP A 100 -20.04 1.66 2.44
CA ASP A 100 -21.24 1.71 1.61
C ASP A 100 -20.89 2.14 0.16
N PRO A 101 -21.34 1.39 -0.87
CA PRO A 101 -21.17 1.82 -2.26
C PRO A 101 -21.91 3.12 -2.61
N GLN A 102 -23.04 3.44 -1.97
CA GLN A 102 -23.80 4.67 -2.26
C GLN A 102 -23.05 5.92 -1.81
N ASP A 103 -22.54 5.91 -0.57
CA ASP A 103 -21.68 6.98 -0.05
C ASP A 103 -20.43 7.15 -0.92
N MET A 104 -19.88 6.06 -1.47
CA MET A 104 -18.75 6.13 -2.40
C MET A 104 -19.11 6.83 -3.72
N LEU A 105 -20.29 6.56 -4.28
CA LEU A 105 -20.77 7.23 -5.48
C LEU A 105 -21.06 8.71 -5.23
N ASP A 106 -21.63 9.06 -4.07
CA ASP A 106 -21.80 10.47 -3.69
C ASP A 106 -20.45 11.17 -3.51
N ALA A 107 -19.51 10.54 -2.82
CA ALA A 107 -18.16 11.08 -2.63
C ALA A 107 -17.46 11.34 -3.96
N LEU A 108 -17.60 10.44 -4.94
CA LEU A 108 -17.05 10.65 -6.28
C LEU A 108 -17.63 11.87 -6.98
N LYS A 109 -18.92 12.18 -6.78
CA LYS A 109 -19.58 13.32 -7.42
C LYS A 109 -19.31 14.61 -6.67
N THR A 110 -19.48 14.60 -5.35
CA THR A 110 -19.49 15.78 -4.49
C THR A 110 -18.08 16.23 -4.08
N MET A 111 -17.14 15.29 -3.89
CA MET A 111 -15.78 15.63 -3.43
C MET A 111 -14.80 15.86 -4.58
N ASN A 112 -15.14 15.47 -5.81
CA ASN A 112 -14.27 15.70 -6.95
C ASN A 112 -14.12 17.20 -7.24
N ASN A 113 -12.88 17.66 -7.41
CA ASN A 113 -12.46 19.05 -7.55
C ASN A 113 -12.72 19.95 -6.32
N LYS A 114 -13.04 19.37 -5.16
CA LYS A 114 -13.16 20.15 -3.93
C LYS A 114 -11.78 20.53 -3.39
N PHE A 115 -11.63 21.72 -2.82
CA PHE A 115 -10.38 22.15 -2.22
C PHE A 115 -10.14 21.46 -0.88
N ILE A 116 -8.96 20.84 -0.73
CA ILE A 116 -8.43 20.36 0.54
C ILE A 116 -7.02 20.93 0.69
N GLY A 117 -6.81 21.77 1.71
CA GLY A 117 -5.61 22.59 1.79
C GLY A 117 -5.60 23.64 0.68
N ASN A 118 -4.50 23.74 -0.06
CA ASN A 118 -4.32 24.74 -1.11
C ASN A 118 -4.59 24.23 -2.53
N ARG A 119 -5.06 22.97 -2.69
CA ARG A 119 -5.25 22.35 -4.00
C ARG A 119 -6.62 21.67 -4.13
N PRO A 120 -7.24 21.70 -5.33
CA PRO A 120 -8.44 20.92 -5.60
C PRO A 120 -8.09 19.43 -5.77
N ILE A 121 -8.81 18.56 -5.07
CA ILE A 121 -8.55 17.13 -5.12
C ILE A 121 -9.20 16.47 -6.34
N THR A 122 -8.58 15.45 -6.89
CA THR A 122 -9.20 14.61 -7.93
C THR A 122 -9.64 13.29 -7.33
N VAL A 123 -10.93 12.98 -7.40
CA VAL A 123 -11.51 11.78 -6.77
C VAL A 123 -11.89 10.78 -7.86
N LYS A 124 -11.41 9.54 -7.76
CA LYS A 124 -11.68 8.47 -8.73
C LYS A 124 -11.95 7.15 -8.01
N ARG A 125 -12.66 6.23 -8.67
CA ARG A 125 -12.81 4.86 -8.18
C ARG A 125 -11.45 4.17 -8.12
N SER A 126 -11.10 3.57 -6.98
CA SER A 126 -9.81 2.89 -6.84
C SER A 126 -9.78 1.56 -7.61
N ARG A 127 -8.60 1.25 -8.16
CA ARG A 127 -8.29 0.00 -8.88
C ARG A 127 -7.68 -1.05 -7.96
N TRP A 128 -7.93 -0.98 -6.64
CA TRP A 128 -7.31 -1.87 -5.67
C TRP A 128 -7.70 -3.34 -5.88
N LYS A 129 -8.96 -3.62 -6.25
CA LYS A 129 -9.42 -4.98 -6.61
C LYS A 129 -8.72 -5.53 -7.85
N ASP A 130 -8.33 -4.67 -8.80
CA ASP A 130 -7.60 -5.07 -10.01
C ASP A 130 -6.17 -5.55 -9.68
N ARG A 131 -5.62 -5.14 -8.51
CA ARG A 131 -4.28 -5.52 -8.06
C ARG A 131 -4.23 -6.87 -7.36
N GLU A 132 -5.38 -7.41 -6.96
CA GLU A 132 -5.48 -8.74 -6.40
C GLU A 132 -5.27 -9.79 -7.49
N MET A 133 -4.55 -10.87 -7.19
CA MET A 133 -4.29 -11.95 -8.16
C MET A 133 -5.56 -12.55 -8.76
N ASN A 134 -6.67 -12.52 -8.02
CA ASN A 134 -7.97 -13.03 -8.47
C ASN A 134 -8.83 -12.02 -9.23
N SER A 135 -8.31 -10.85 -9.61
CA SER A 135 -9.09 -9.88 -10.37
C SER A 135 -9.56 -10.48 -11.70
N GLN A 136 -10.81 -10.18 -12.07
CA GLN A 136 -11.42 -10.73 -13.28
C GLN A 136 -10.54 -10.46 -14.52
N LYS A 137 -9.92 -9.28 -14.60
CA LYS A 137 -8.99 -8.91 -15.67
C LYS A 137 -7.75 -9.80 -15.75
N ASN A 138 -7.18 -10.21 -14.61
CA ASN A 138 -6.05 -11.15 -14.60
C ASN A 138 -6.47 -12.53 -15.10
N LYS A 139 -7.67 -12.99 -14.72
CA LYS A 139 -8.24 -14.25 -15.21
C LYS A 139 -8.51 -14.20 -16.71
N ASP A 140 -9.06 -13.10 -17.20
CA ASP A 140 -9.37 -12.90 -18.61
C ASP A 140 -8.08 -12.84 -19.45
N PHE A 141 -7.02 -12.18 -18.94
CA PHE A 141 -5.69 -12.16 -19.57
C PHE A 141 -5.00 -13.54 -19.54
N ASP A 142 -5.05 -14.26 -18.42
CA ASP A 142 -4.52 -15.62 -18.32
C ASP A 142 -5.27 -16.58 -19.25
N ASN A 143 -6.59 -16.43 -19.37
CA ASN A 143 -7.40 -17.21 -20.32
C ASN A 143 -7.11 -16.84 -21.77
N PHE A 144 -6.92 -15.55 -22.08
CA PHE A 144 -6.46 -15.11 -23.39
C PHE A 144 -5.10 -15.71 -23.74
N LEU A 145 -4.13 -15.70 -22.82
CA LEU A 145 -2.81 -16.32 -23.03
C LEU A 145 -2.89 -17.84 -23.23
N LYS A 146 -3.75 -18.53 -22.46
CA LYS A 146 -3.96 -19.98 -22.59
C LYS A 146 -4.62 -20.36 -23.91
N ASN A 147 -5.52 -19.52 -24.42
CA ASN A 147 -6.26 -19.76 -25.65
C ASN A 147 -5.57 -19.17 -26.89
N SER A 148 -4.64 -18.24 -26.71
CA SER A 148 -3.78 -17.75 -27.79
C SER A 148 -2.71 -18.80 -28.09
N GLN A 149 -2.66 -19.30 -29.33
CA GLN A 149 -1.50 -20.03 -29.86
C GLN A 149 -0.32 -19.06 -30.08
N LEU A 150 0.03 -18.26 -29.09
CA LEU A 150 1.31 -17.55 -29.11
C LEU A 150 2.37 -18.57 -28.73
N PRO A 151 3.42 -18.77 -29.56
CA PRO A 151 4.51 -19.66 -29.18
C PRO A 151 5.04 -19.14 -27.86
N THR A 152 4.90 -19.96 -26.80
CA THR A 152 5.55 -19.68 -25.53
C THR A 152 7.04 -19.73 -25.83
N LYS A 153 7.63 -18.56 -26.15
CA LYS A 153 9.08 -18.45 -26.26
C LYS A 153 9.59 -18.84 -24.89
N LYS A 154 10.01 -20.09 -24.75
CA LYS A 154 10.86 -20.56 -23.66
C LYS A 154 12.00 -19.57 -23.66
N PHE A 155 11.94 -18.57 -22.77
CA PHE A 155 13.09 -17.73 -22.52
C PHE A 155 14.19 -18.71 -22.15
N ARG A 156 15.19 -18.83 -23.04
CA ARG A 156 16.42 -19.56 -22.75
C ARG A 156 16.87 -19.00 -21.40
N LYS A 157 16.93 -19.86 -20.38
CA LYS A 157 17.51 -19.51 -19.08
C LYS A 157 18.80 -18.76 -19.39
N PHE A 158 18.88 -17.48 -19.04
CA PHE A 158 20.15 -16.79 -19.07
C PHE A 158 21.06 -17.55 -18.12
N LYS A 159 22.03 -18.27 -18.69
CA LYS A 159 23.05 -18.97 -17.94
C LYS A 159 23.79 -17.87 -17.19
N LYS A 160 23.64 -17.86 -15.85
CA LYS A 160 24.36 -16.94 -14.98
C LYS A 160 25.84 -17.07 -15.33
N ILE A 161 26.42 -16.05 -15.95
CA ILE A 161 27.87 -15.96 -16.11
C ILE A 161 28.38 -15.67 -14.71
N VAL A 162 28.81 -16.73 -14.02
CA VAL A 162 29.58 -16.57 -12.80
C VAL A 162 30.99 -16.21 -13.28
N ASN A 163 31.35 -14.93 -13.17
CA ASN A 163 32.75 -14.52 -13.35
C ASN A 163 33.54 -15.05 -12.16
N ASN A 164 34.33 -16.09 -12.38
CA ASN A 164 35.24 -16.68 -11.38
C ASN A 164 36.61 -16.01 -11.33
N ASN A 165 36.79 -14.80 -11.88
CA ASN A 165 38.03 -14.05 -11.71
C ASN A 165 37.91 -13.03 -10.58
N THR A 166 38.03 -13.53 -9.35
CA THR A 166 38.32 -12.70 -8.17
C THR A 166 39.53 -13.21 -7.41
N LYS A 167 40.48 -13.88 -8.08
CA LYS A 167 41.74 -14.31 -7.44
C LYS A 167 43.02 -13.68 -7.99
N ASP A 168 42.99 -12.90 -9.07
CA ASP A 168 44.21 -12.33 -9.66
C ASP A 168 44.46 -10.83 -9.38
N ILE A 169 43.63 -10.18 -8.57
CA ILE A 169 43.83 -8.75 -8.22
C ILE A 169 44.63 -8.54 -6.92
N HIS A 170 44.95 -9.60 -6.16
CA HIS A 170 45.69 -9.45 -4.90
C HIS A 170 47.20 -9.74 -4.98
N GLU A 171 47.74 -10.10 -6.15
CA GLU A 171 49.15 -10.48 -6.29
C GLU A 171 49.97 -9.61 -7.26
N ARG A 172 49.36 -8.59 -7.90
CA ARG A 172 50.11 -7.62 -8.73
C ARG A 172 50.54 -6.34 -8.01
N LEU A 173 50.39 -6.27 -6.68
CA LEU A 173 50.84 -5.13 -5.88
C LEU A 173 52.04 -5.43 -4.97
N ILE A 174 52.71 -6.58 -5.12
CA ILE A 174 53.86 -6.96 -4.26
C ILE A 174 55.22 -6.94 -5.01
N ASN A 175 55.25 -6.71 -6.34
CA ASN A 175 56.50 -6.66 -7.09
C ASN A 175 56.84 -5.25 -7.62
N LYS A 176 56.68 -4.21 -6.80
CA LYS A 176 57.20 -2.86 -7.11
C LYS A 176 58.30 -2.36 -6.17
N ASP A 177 58.68 -3.14 -5.15
CA ASP A 177 59.68 -2.70 -4.16
C ASP A 177 60.95 -3.56 -4.14
N THR A 178 61.43 -4.06 -5.28
CA THR A 178 62.79 -4.63 -5.33
C THR A 178 63.40 -4.55 -6.73
N LEU A 179 64.09 -3.46 -7.00
CA LEU A 179 65.51 -3.40 -7.39
C LEU A 179 65.82 -2.03 -8.02
N ASN A 180 66.85 -1.39 -7.45
CA ASN A 180 67.80 -0.43 -8.02
C ASN A 180 67.52 0.19 -9.39
#